data_AF-M8AVL5-F1
#
_entry.id   AF-M8AVL5-F1
#
_cell.length_a   1.000
_cell.length_b   1.000
_cell.length_c   1.000
_cell.angle_alpha   90.00
_cell.angle_beta   90.00
_cell.angle_gamma   90.00
#
_symmetry.space_group_name_H-M   'P 1'
#
loop_
_entity.id
_entity.type
_entity.pdbx_description
1 polymer ?
#
loop_
_entity_poly.entity_id
_entity_poly.type
_entity_poly.pdbx_seq_one_letter_code
_entity_poly.pdbx_strand_id
1 'polypeptide(L)'
;MTKMPSAGHKNNRRWHERFKGDVAAFVVTTTLAGFICSMLFSNCFCTVELSLERLTETVQATILSVRVDEQGPWPFEYGGRIMCSSPPHEVKDPLSKQVVLVDSHSFEGGEMPMGTAGYIDLSWRVVSVKLEDSLQFVIQAYSQSGAIARQSSVTFRTKYCNVSRGICKIGDSVVEITIAWSHIVKHKREIHLEGHV
;
A
#
# COMPACT_ATOMS: atom_id res chain seq x y z
N MET A 1 -19.32 53.07 39.00
CA MET A 1 -19.33 51.73 39.60
C MET A 1 -18.42 50.83 38.78
N THR A 2 -17.52 50.15 39.46
CA THR A 2 -16.25 49.57 39.00
C THR A 2 -16.42 48.19 38.35
N LYS A 3 -15.78 47.92 37.19
CA LYS A 3 -14.90 46.74 36.97
C LYS A 3 -14.14 46.81 35.63
N MET A 4 -12.84 46.50 35.71
CA MET A 4 -11.83 46.35 34.65
C MET A 4 -11.60 44.83 34.36
N PRO A 5 -10.76 44.41 33.38
CA PRO A 5 -11.10 43.46 32.32
C PRO A 5 -10.46 42.06 32.46
N SER A 6 -10.77 41.13 31.56
CA SER A 6 -9.94 39.94 31.31
C SER A 6 -9.86 39.62 29.82
N ALA A 7 -8.64 39.29 29.40
CA ALA A 7 -8.14 39.22 28.04
C ALA A 7 -8.60 37.96 27.28
N GLY A 8 -9.09 38.14 26.05
CA GLY A 8 -9.20 37.09 25.04
C GLY A 8 -8.09 37.26 24.01
N HIS A 9 -7.00 36.52 24.16
CA HIS A 9 -5.87 36.55 23.25
C HIS A 9 -6.07 35.55 22.10
N LYS A 10 -5.88 36.06 20.88
CA LYS A 10 -5.47 35.37 19.63
C LYS A 10 -6.49 34.43 18.99
N ASN A 11 -6.97 34.82 17.82
CA ASN A 11 -6.87 33.90 16.68
C ASN A 11 -6.51 34.67 15.41
N ASN A 12 -5.21 34.71 15.14
CA ASN A 12 -4.62 35.34 13.97
C ASN A 12 -4.50 34.27 12.88
N ARG A 13 -5.27 34.44 11.82
CA ARG A 13 -4.98 34.12 10.41
C ARG A 13 -4.30 32.79 10.05
N ARG A 14 -4.93 32.15 9.05
CA ARG A 14 -4.36 31.30 7.99
C ARG A 14 -4.18 29.82 8.34
N TRP A 15 -5.23 29.04 8.08
CA TRP A 15 -5.13 27.62 7.72
C TRP A 15 -5.77 27.44 6.35
N HIS A 16 -4.99 27.74 5.31
CA HIS A 16 -5.30 27.37 3.95
C HIS A 16 -4.08 26.62 3.45
N GLU A 17 -4.08 25.31 3.65
CA GLU A 17 -3.15 24.37 3.03
C GLU A 17 -3.80 22.98 3.02
N ARG A 18 -4.60 22.78 1.97
CA ARG A 18 -4.63 21.59 1.11
C ARG A 18 -3.98 20.33 1.71
N PHE A 19 -4.75 19.55 2.47
CA PHE A 19 -4.44 18.13 2.64
C PHE A 19 -4.71 17.42 1.30
N LYS A 20 -3.70 17.38 0.43
CA LYS A 20 -3.60 16.31 -0.57
C LYS A 20 -3.41 15.03 0.24
N GLY A 21 -4.36 14.11 0.12
CA GLY A 21 -4.44 12.92 0.95
C GLY A 21 -3.24 12.01 0.75
N ASP A 22 -2.35 12.00 1.73
CA ASP A 22 -1.58 10.82 2.09
C ASP A 22 -2.33 10.18 3.26
N VAL A 23 -3.33 9.35 2.95
CA VAL A 23 -3.93 8.49 3.97
C VAL A 23 -2.90 7.41 4.25
N ALA A 24 -2.13 7.55 5.33
CA ALA A 24 -1.26 6.48 5.77
C ALA A 24 -2.12 5.39 6.41
N ALA A 25 -2.25 4.24 5.73
CA ALA A 25 -2.77 3.03 6.35
C ALA A 25 -1.68 2.49 7.29
N PHE A 26 -1.66 2.97 8.53
CA PHE A 26 -0.91 2.35 9.59
C PHE A 26 -1.65 1.08 10.03
N VAL A 27 -1.06 -0.10 9.83
CA VAL A 27 -1.48 -1.29 10.57
C VAL A 27 -0.99 -1.10 12.01
N VAL A 28 -1.85 -0.55 12.85
CA VAL A 28 -1.57 -0.39 14.28
C VAL A 28 -1.76 -1.76 14.94
N THR A 29 -0.67 -2.43 15.28
CA THR A 29 -0.71 -3.57 16.20
C THR A 29 -0.86 -3.07 17.63
N THR A 30 -2.08 -3.13 18.18
CA THR A 30 -2.29 -3.06 19.64
C THR A 30 -2.61 -4.45 20.19
N THR A 31 -1.99 -4.78 21.32
CA THR A 31 -2.29 -5.98 22.10
C THR A 31 -3.55 -5.75 22.93
N LEU A 32 -4.68 -6.30 22.50
CA LEU A 32 -5.81 -6.71 23.35
C LEU A 32 -6.57 -7.83 22.62
N ALA A 33 -7.17 -8.73 23.39
CA ALA A 33 -7.65 -10.03 22.91
C ALA A 33 -8.74 -9.94 21.81
N GLY A 34 -8.50 -10.63 20.69
CA GLY A 34 -9.54 -11.41 20.01
C GLY A 34 -10.65 -10.71 19.20
N PHE A 35 -10.45 -9.51 18.65
CA PHE A 35 -11.43 -8.88 17.75
C PHE A 35 -10.81 -8.48 16.41
N ILE A 36 -11.43 -8.89 15.28
CA ILE A 36 -11.28 -8.16 14.01
C ILE A 36 -12.14 -6.92 14.18
N CYS A 37 -11.53 -5.73 14.18
CA CYS A 37 -12.22 -4.47 14.31
C CYS A 37 -12.16 -3.74 12.97
N SER A 38 -13.31 -3.55 12.32
CA SER A 38 -13.46 -2.66 11.16
C SER A 38 -13.93 -1.30 11.65
N MET A 39 -13.09 -0.27 11.53
CA MET A 39 -13.48 1.11 11.81
C MET A 39 -13.72 1.85 10.50
N LEU A 40 -14.90 2.45 10.37
CA LEU A 40 -15.25 3.27 9.22
C LEU A 40 -15.14 4.75 9.60
N PHE A 41 -14.28 5.48 8.90
CA PHE A 41 -14.20 6.93 8.97
C PHE A 41 -14.76 7.49 7.68
N SER A 42 -15.83 8.27 7.73
CA SER A 42 -16.42 8.89 6.55
C SER A 42 -16.40 10.42 6.68
N ASN A 43 -16.13 11.11 5.59
CA ASN A 43 -16.29 12.55 5.44
C ASN A 43 -16.88 12.85 4.05
N CYS A 44 -17.06 14.13 3.71
CA CYS A 44 -17.64 14.53 2.42
C CYS A 44 -16.81 14.16 1.19
N PHE A 45 -15.58 13.68 1.37
CA PHE A 45 -14.61 13.40 0.29
C PHE A 45 -14.24 11.92 0.18
N CYS A 46 -14.34 11.14 1.26
CA CYS A 46 -13.95 9.73 1.27
C CYS A 46 -14.54 8.96 2.45
N THR A 47 -14.60 7.64 2.30
CA THR A 47 -14.79 6.70 3.39
C THR A 47 -13.54 5.83 3.48
N VAL A 48 -12.93 5.79 4.66
CA VAL A 48 -11.77 4.98 4.99
C VAL A 48 -12.24 3.84 5.88
N GLU A 49 -12.00 2.61 5.45
CA GLU A 49 -12.18 1.42 6.27
C GLU A 49 -10.83 0.97 6.81
N LEU A 50 -10.71 0.92 8.13
CA LEU A 50 -9.56 0.33 8.83
C LEU A 50 -9.94 -1.06 9.31
N SER A 51 -9.42 -2.10 8.67
CA SER A 51 -9.56 -3.48 9.13
C SER A 51 -8.33 -3.86 9.96
N LEU A 52 -8.51 -4.05 11.28
CA LEU A 52 -7.44 -4.51 12.16
C LEU A 52 -7.47 -6.04 12.26
N GLU A 53 -6.37 -6.68 11.88
CA GLU A 53 -6.13 -8.11 12.08
C GLU A 53 -4.85 -8.33 12.90
N ARG A 54 -4.90 -9.26 13.86
CA ARG A 54 -3.72 -9.65 14.63
C ARG A 54 -2.85 -10.61 13.83
N LEU A 55 -1.75 -10.12 13.30
CA LEU A 55 -0.70 -10.95 12.71
C LEU A 55 0.42 -11.19 13.75
N THR A 56 0.62 -12.45 14.14
CA THR A 56 1.79 -12.83 14.95
C THR A 56 3.01 -12.84 14.06
N GLU A 57 3.90 -11.86 14.26
CA GLU A 57 5.16 -11.69 13.50
C GLU A 57 4.91 -11.21 12.07
N THR A 58 5.16 -9.92 11.85
CA THR A 58 4.95 -9.25 10.57
C THR A 58 6.25 -8.64 10.07
N VAL A 59 6.33 -8.57 8.75
CA VAL A 59 7.34 -7.79 8.06
C VAL A 59 6.63 -6.73 7.25
N GLN A 60 7.26 -5.56 7.18
CA GLN A 60 6.85 -4.52 6.27
C GLN A 60 7.46 -4.81 4.90
N ALA A 61 6.62 -4.83 3.87
CA ALA A 61 7.02 -4.85 2.48
C ALA A 61 6.86 -3.44 1.91
N THR A 62 7.99 -2.79 1.62
CA THR A 62 8.02 -1.49 0.94
C THR A 62 8.28 -1.73 -0.55
N ILE A 63 7.27 -1.46 -1.38
CA ILE A 63 7.35 -1.52 -2.83
C ILE A 63 8.17 -0.32 -3.31
N LEU A 64 9.43 -0.60 -3.65
CA LEU A 64 10.38 0.40 -4.12
C LEU A 64 10.02 0.82 -5.56
N SER A 65 9.71 -0.15 -6.41
CA SER A 65 9.35 0.11 -7.80
C SER A 65 8.48 -0.98 -8.40
N VAL A 66 7.64 -0.55 -9.34
CA VAL A 66 7.15 -1.38 -10.43
C VAL A 66 7.58 -0.72 -11.73
N ARG A 67 8.25 -1.46 -12.60
CA ARG A 67 8.81 -0.95 -13.85
C ARG A 67 8.45 -1.87 -15.01
N VAL A 68 7.94 -1.30 -16.09
CA VAL A 68 7.79 -1.98 -17.38
C VAL A 68 9.09 -1.83 -18.17
N ASP A 69 9.56 -2.92 -18.75
CA ASP A 69 10.71 -2.91 -19.64
C ASP A 69 10.42 -2.09 -20.92
N GLU A 70 11.29 -1.12 -21.21
CA GLU A 70 11.20 -0.23 -22.37
C GLU A 70 11.45 -0.94 -23.71
N GLN A 71 12.06 -2.12 -23.69
CA GLN A 71 12.25 -2.91 -24.92
C GLN A 71 10.93 -3.52 -25.42
N GLY A 72 9.92 -3.66 -24.56
CA GLY A 72 8.61 -4.21 -24.90
C GLY A 72 7.56 -3.15 -25.21
N PRO A 73 6.40 -3.55 -25.77
CA PRO A 73 5.28 -2.63 -25.92
C PRO A 73 4.75 -2.19 -24.56
N TRP A 74 4.10 -1.02 -24.48
CA TRP A 74 3.42 -0.60 -23.26
C TRP A 74 2.13 -1.41 -23.06
N PRO A 75 1.97 -2.14 -21.94
CA PRO A 75 0.85 -3.08 -21.78
C PRO A 75 -0.45 -2.41 -21.32
N PHE A 76 -0.43 -1.14 -20.90
CA PHE A 76 -1.57 -0.44 -20.31
C PHE A 76 -2.14 0.64 -21.24
N GLU A 77 -2.34 0.31 -22.52
CA GLU A 77 -2.92 1.22 -23.53
C GLU A 77 -4.26 1.82 -23.08
N TYR A 78 -5.12 1.00 -22.45
CA TYR A 78 -6.41 1.42 -21.91
C TYR A 78 -6.40 1.51 -20.37
N GLY A 79 -5.22 1.68 -19.77
CA GLY A 79 -5.05 1.66 -18.33
C GLY A 79 -4.97 0.26 -17.72
N GLY A 80 -5.04 0.21 -16.40
CA GLY A 80 -4.89 -1.03 -15.64
C GLY A 80 -4.84 -0.79 -14.14
N ARG A 81 -4.58 -1.88 -13.41
CA ARG A 81 -4.39 -1.83 -11.96
C ARG A 81 -3.36 -2.82 -11.47
N ILE A 82 -2.74 -2.48 -10.35
CA ILE A 82 -1.79 -3.33 -9.64
C ILE A 82 -2.30 -3.48 -8.22
N MET A 83 -2.32 -4.72 -7.76
CA MET A 83 -2.80 -5.09 -6.44
C MET A 83 -1.88 -6.13 -5.84
N CYS A 84 -1.85 -6.19 -4.52
CA CYS A 84 -1.17 -7.26 -3.81
C CYS A 84 -2.03 -7.81 -2.67
N SER A 85 -1.82 -9.07 -2.35
CA SER A 85 -2.51 -9.76 -1.26
C SER A 85 -1.63 -10.89 -0.72
N SER A 86 -1.86 -11.26 0.55
CA SER A 86 -1.48 -12.60 0.99
C SER A 86 -2.28 -13.63 0.17
N PRO A 87 -1.68 -14.75 -0.28
CA PRO A 87 -2.45 -15.79 -0.94
C PRO A 87 -3.58 -16.28 -0.03
N PRO A 88 -4.70 -16.75 -0.61
CA PRO A 88 -5.79 -17.30 0.19
C PRO A 88 -5.29 -18.50 0.98
N HIS A 89 -5.29 -18.39 2.31
CA HIS A 89 -5.31 -19.56 3.17
C HIS A 89 -6.71 -20.15 3.12
N GLU A 90 -6.79 -21.47 2.94
CA GLU A 90 -8.02 -22.23 2.74
C GLU A 90 -9.20 -21.69 3.57
N VAL A 91 -10.26 -21.28 2.88
CA VAL A 91 -11.57 -20.88 3.42
C VAL A 91 -11.60 -19.55 4.18
N LYS A 92 -11.50 -18.42 3.47
CA LYS A 92 -12.24 -17.17 3.77
C LYS A 92 -12.13 -16.18 2.60
N ASP A 93 -13.18 -15.38 2.45
CA ASP A 93 -13.47 -14.44 1.36
C ASP A 93 -12.25 -13.93 0.55
N PRO A 94 -12.12 -14.31 -0.74
CA PRO A 94 -10.94 -14.03 -1.56
C PRO A 94 -10.68 -12.53 -1.79
N LEU A 95 -11.64 -11.65 -1.49
CA LEU A 95 -11.47 -10.19 -1.66
C LEU A 95 -10.96 -9.47 -0.41
N SER A 96 -11.03 -10.11 0.76
CA SER A 96 -10.90 -9.43 2.06
C SER A 96 -9.48 -8.95 2.46
N LYS A 97 -8.45 -9.22 1.64
CA LYS A 97 -7.05 -8.84 1.94
C LYS A 97 -6.30 -8.21 0.77
N GLN A 98 -7.02 -7.73 -0.24
CA GLN A 98 -6.40 -7.13 -1.41
C GLN A 98 -6.12 -5.65 -1.19
N VAL A 99 -4.86 -5.26 -1.33
CA VAL A 99 -4.43 -3.86 -1.34
C VAL A 99 -4.24 -3.44 -2.78
N VAL A 100 -5.00 -2.44 -3.23
CA VAL A 100 -4.82 -1.82 -4.55
C VAL A 100 -3.69 -0.80 -4.44
N LEU A 101 -2.58 -1.06 -5.12
CA LEU A 101 -1.41 -0.17 -5.12
C LEU A 101 -1.60 1.00 -6.08
N VAL A 102 -2.28 0.75 -7.20
CA VAL A 102 -2.69 1.75 -8.20
C VAL A 102 -3.83 1.18 -9.03
N ASP A 103 -4.80 2.03 -9.38
CA ASP A 103 -5.86 1.73 -10.35
C ASP A 103 -6.07 2.97 -11.22
N SER A 104 -5.85 2.83 -12.53
CA SER A 104 -5.89 3.94 -13.47
C SER A 104 -7.27 4.59 -13.55
N HIS A 105 -8.36 3.86 -13.27
CA HIS A 105 -9.71 4.42 -13.21
C HIS A 105 -9.89 5.49 -12.12
N SER A 106 -8.98 5.54 -11.14
CA SER A 106 -8.99 6.58 -10.10
C SER A 106 -8.37 7.90 -10.56
N PHE A 107 -7.79 7.95 -11.75
CA PHE A 107 -7.14 9.13 -12.33
C PHE A 107 -7.97 9.69 -13.48
N GLU A 108 -7.93 11.00 -13.67
CA GLU A 108 -8.58 11.63 -14.82
C GLU A 108 -7.97 11.11 -16.13
N GLY A 109 -8.83 10.70 -17.07
CA GLY A 109 -8.41 10.10 -18.34
C GLY A 109 -8.21 8.58 -18.31
N GLY A 110 -8.19 7.94 -17.13
CA GLY A 110 -8.10 6.48 -17.02
C GLY A 110 -6.73 5.89 -17.43
N GLU A 111 -5.75 6.74 -17.73
CA GLU A 111 -4.41 6.35 -18.13
C GLU A 111 -3.61 5.83 -16.93
N MET A 112 -2.76 4.84 -17.18
CA MET A 112 -1.89 4.30 -16.13
C MET A 112 -0.83 5.34 -15.76
N PRO A 113 -0.69 5.74 -14.48
CA PRO A 113 0.25 6.78 -14.10
C PRO A 113 1.70 6.28 -14.27
N MET A 114 2.40 6.88 -15.22
CA MET A 114 3.76 6.50 -15.59
C MET A 114 4.73 7.64 -15.27
N GLY A 115 5.78 7.29 -14.53
CA GLY A 115 6.96 8.12 -14.35
C GLY A 115 7.92 8.00 -15.54
N THR A 116 9.17 8.42 -15.33
CA THR A 116 10.23 8.25 -16.35
C THR A 116 10.64 6.78 -16.48
N ALA A 117 11.24 6.38 -17.61
CA ALA A 117 11.88 5.08 -17.79
C ALA A 117 11.00 3.83 -17.47
N GLY A 118 9.70 3.90 -17.79
CA GLY A 118 8.74 2.81 -17.61
C GLY A 118 8.32 2.53 -16.16
N TYR A 119 8.71 3.38 -15.21
CA TYR A 119 8.27 3.26 -13.81
C TYR A 119 6.80 3.65 -13.67
N ILE A 120 6.07 2.90 -12.84
CA ILE A 120 4.67 3.18 -12.52
C ILE A 120 4.60 3.91 -11.19
N ASP A 121 3.86 5.02 -11.16
CA ASP A 121 3.64 5.78 -9.95
C ASP A 121 2.53 5.13 -9.11
N LEU A 122 2.93 4.52 -8.00
CA LEU A 122 2.02 3.84 -7.09
C LEU A 122 1.40 4.83 -6.10
N SER A 123 0.09 4.71 -5.88
CA SER A 123 -0.63 5.42 -4.82
C SER A 123 -0.24 4.88 -3.43
N TRP A 124 0.07 3.59 -3.34
CA TRP A 124 0.45 2.92 -2.10
C TRP A 124 1.75 2.13 -2.28
N ARG A 125 2.65 2.25 -1.29
CA ARG A 125 3.99 1.66 -1.37
C ARG A 125 4.35 0.76 -0.21
N VAL A 126 3.51 0.65 0.81
CA VAL A 126 3.84 -0.11 2.02
C VAL A 126 2.68 -1.01 2.39
N VAL A 127 2.98 -2.30 2.55
CA VAL A 127 2.02 -3.30 3.03
C VAL A 127 2.64 -4.14 4.14
N SER A 128 1.81 -4.55 5.10
CA SER A 128 2.24 -5.47 6.16
C SER A 128 1.85 -6.89 5.79
N VAL A 129 2.80 -7.81 5.94
CA VAL A 129 2.60 -9.23 5.60
C VAL A 129 3.05 -10.08 6.78
N LYS A 130 2.37 -11.20 7.01
CA LYS A 130 2.80 -12.18 8.00
C LYS A 130 4.15 -12.77 7.60
N LEU A 131 5.07 -12.86 8.54
CA LEU A 131 6.36 -13.52 8.35
C LEU A 131 6.16 -15.02 8.02
N GLU A 132 7.07 -15.59 7.22
CA GLU A 132 7.01 -16.96 6.67
C GLU A 132 5.84 -17.22 5.70
N ASP A 133 5.05 -16.20 5.40
CA ASP A 133 4.01 -16.24 4.37
C ASP A 133 4.58 -15.71 3.03
N SER A 134 3.69 -15.41 2.09
CA SER A 134 4.00 -14.80 0.81
C SER A 134 3.12 -13.61 0.49
N LEU A 135 3.61 -12.75 -0.40
CA LEU A 135 2.93 -11.60 -0.94
C LEU A 135 2.81 -11.80 -2.45
N GLN A 136 1.59 -11.99 -2.93
CA GLN A 136 1.30 -12.09 -4.36
C GLN A 136 0.96 -10.71 -4.91
N PHE A 137 1.58 -10.36 -6.03
CA PHE A 137 1.20 -9.22 -6.85
C PHE A 137 0.40 -9.72 -8.04
N VAL A 138 -0.67 -8.99 -8.36
CA VAL A 138 -1.48 -9.19 -9.56
C VAL A 138 -1.48 -7.89 -10.35
N ILE A 139 -1.17 -8.02 -11.63
CA ILE A 139 -1.10 -6.91 -12.58
C ILE A 139 -2.17 -7.17 -13.63
N GLN A 140 -3.04 -6.20 -13.84
CA GLN A 140 -4.14 -6.29 -14.81
C GLN A 140 -4.07 -5.11 -15.77
N ALA A 141 -4.21 -5.40 -17.06
CA ALA A 141 -4.37 -4.40 -18.11
C ALA A 141 -5.80 -4.46 -18.63
N TYR A 142 -6.39 -3.29 -18.86
CA TYR A 142 -7.77 -3.18 -19.32
C TYR A 142 -7.87 -3.23 -20.86
N SER A 143 -9.05 -3.60 -21.35
CA SER A 143 -9.47 -3.38 -22.73
C SER A 143 -10.10 -2.00 -22.88
N GLN A 144 -10.37 -1.60 -24.12
CA GLN A 144 -11.16 -0.39 -24.42
C GLN A 144 -12.53 -0.36 -23.73
N SER A 145 -13.12 -1.53 -23.44
CA SER A 145 -14.40 -1.62 -22.72
C SER A 145 -14.26 -1.53 -21.18
N GLY A 146 -13.04 -1.34 -20.66
CA GLY A 146 -12.74 -1.34 -19.22
C GLY A 146 -12.73 -2.74 -18.59
N ALA A 147 -12.88 -3.81 -19.38
CA ALA A 147 -12.77 -5.18 -18.89
C ALA A 147 -11.31 -5.59 -18.72
N ILE A 148 -11.03 -6.61 -17.91
CA ILE A 148 -9.68 -7.16 -17.78
C ILE A 148 -9.32 -7.90 -19.09
N ALA A 149 -8.41 -7.32 -19.87
CA ALA A 149 -7.96 -7.92 -21.13
C ALA A 149 -6.82 -8.92 -20.90
N ARG A 150 -5.90 -8.57 -19.99
CA ARG A 150 -4.71 -9.36 -19.67
C ARG A 150 -4.41 -9.28 -18.19
N GLN A 151 -3.87 -10.36 -17.64
CA GLN A 151 -3.46 -10.43 -16.26
C GLN A 151 -2.17 -11.25 -16.10
N SER A 152 -1.36 -10.87 -15.13
CA SER A 152 -0.19 -11.62 -14.70
C SER A 152 -0.05 -11.57 -13.19
N SER A 153 0.75 -12.48 -12.62
CA SER A 153 1.05 -12.46 -11.19
C SER A 153 2.48 -12.88 -10.89
N VAL A 154 2.99 -12.41 -9.76
CA VAL A 154 4.29 -12.81 -9.21
C VAL A 154 4.18 -12.88 -7.69
N THR A 155 4.75 -13.92 -7.09
CA THR A 155 4.65 -14.17 -5.65
C THR A 155 6.03 -14.09 -5.01
N PHE A 156 6.12 -13.34 -3.91
CA PHE A 156 7.34 -13.21 -3.12
C PHE A 156 7.16 -13.92 -1.79
N ARG A 157 8.13 -14.76 -1.40
CA ARG A 157 8.23 -15.20 -0.01
C ARG A 157 8.71 -14.04 0.85
N THR A 158 8.07 -13.87 2.01
CA THR A 158 8.47 -12.85 2.97
C THR A 158 9.89 -13.09 3.48
N LYS A 159 10.59 -12.00 3.82
CA LYS A 159 11.93 -12.03 4.42
C LYS A 159 11.95 -11.11 5.64
N TYR A 160 12.80 -11.41 6.62
CA TYR A 160 13.02 -10.54 7.77
C TYR A 160 13.57 -9.16 7.38
N CYS A 161 14.50 -9.13 6.44
CA CYS A 161 15.09 -7.92 5.90
C CYS A 161 15.55 -8.14 4.46
N ASN A 162 16.22 -7.15 3.86
CA ASN A 162 16.81 -7.18 2.52
C ASN A 162 15.79 -6.93 1.39
N VAL A 163 16.25 -6.95 0.15
CA VAL A 163 15.47 -6.66 -1.06
C VAL A 163 15.09 -7.96 -1.77
N SER A 164 13.95 -7.95 -2.45
CA SER A 164 13.55 -8.97 -3.41
C SER A 164 13.12 -8.34 -4.71
N ARG A 165 13.43 -9.01 -5.81
CA ARG A 165 13.11 -8.59 -7.17
C ARG A 165 12.40 -9.74 -7.86
N GLY A 166 11.30 -9.44 -8.54
CA GLY A 166 10.46 -10.42 -9.20
C GLY A 166 10.03 -9.88 -10.56
N ILE A 167 9.91 -10.78 -11.52
CA ILE A 167 9.59 -10.44 -12.91
C ILE A 167 8.36 -11.26 -13.32
N CYS A 168 7.43 -10.62 -14.01
CA CYS A 168 6.31 -11.27 -14.66
C CYS A 168 6.07 -10.67 -16.05
N LYS A 169 5.39 -11.42 -16.92
CA LYS A 169 5.04 -10.97 -18.27
C LYS A 169 3.56 -10.67 -18.38
N ILE A 170 3.20 -9.57 -19.01
CA ILE A 170 1.80 -9.20 -19.32
C ILE A 170 1.69 -8.93 -20.82
N GLY A 171 1.11 -9.88 -21.55
CA GLY A 171 1.29 -9.92 -23.01
C GLY A 171 2.77 -10.07 -23.36
N ASP A 172 3.26 -9.22 -24.25
CA ASP A 172 4.66 -9.21 -24.70
C ASP A 172 5.57 -8.28 -23.87
N SER A 173 5.02 -7.64 -22.84
CA SER A 173 5.74 -6.72 -21.95
C SER A 173 6.28 -7.45 -20.73
N VAL A 174 7.49 -7.07 -20.31
CA VAL A 174 8.11 -7.56 -19.08
C VAL A 174 7.91 -6.51 -17.98
N VAL A 175 7.43 -6.94 -16.81
CA VAL A 175 7.25 -6.08 -15.64
C VAL A 175 8.10 -6.59 -14.51
N GLU A 176 8.82 -5.69 -13.88
CA GLU A 176 9.67 -5.92 -12.73
C GLU A 176 9.13 -5.23 -11.50
N ILE A 177 9.13 -5.96 -10.39
CA ILE A 177 8.73 -5.47 -9.08
C ILE A 177 9.92 -5.61 -8.12
N THR A 178 10.23 -4.53 -7.41
CA THR A 178 11.28 -4.51 -6.38
C THR A 178 10.68 -4.15 -5.02
N ILE A 179 10.98 -4.97 -4.01
CA ILE A 179 10.43 -4.86 -2.66
C ILE A 179 11.58 -4.86 -1.66
N ALA A 180 11.58 -3.89 -0.75
CA ALA A 180 12.40 -3.95 0.46
C ALA A 180 11.58 -4.55 1.61
N TRP A 181 12.19 -5.49 2.33
CA TRP A 181 11.63 -6.09 3.52
C TRP A 181 12.28 -5.46 4.76
N SER A 182 11.47 -5.20 5.78
CA SER A 182 11.97 -4.79 7.09
C SER A 182 11.10 -5.38 8.19
N HIS A 183 11.75 -6.04 9.15
CA HIS A 183 11.08 -6.57 10.33
C HIS A 183 10.55 -5.44 11.20
N ILE A 184 9.29 -5.54 11.60
CA ILE A 184 8.68 -4.56 12.50
C ILE A 184 9.08 -4.95 13.92
N VAL A 185 10.09 -4.26 14.47
CA VAL A 185 10.61 -4.51 15.83
C VAL A 185 9.51 -4.22 16.85
N LYS A 186 9.23 -5.19 17.72
CA LYS A 186 8.06 -5.14 18.62
C LYS A 186 8.28 -4.39 19.93
N HIS A 187 9.50 -4.04 20.34
CA HIS A 187 9.68 -3.21 21.55
C HIS A 187 11.09 -2.63 21.76
N LYS A 188 11.17 -1.49 22.46
CA LYS A 188 12.38 -0.79 22.92
C LYS A 188 13.31 -1.61 23.86
N ARG A 189 12.95 -2.86 24.20
CA ARG A 189 13.75 -3.72 25.10
C ARG A 189 14.72 -4.66 24.37
N GLU A 190 14.59 -4.83 23.04
CA GLU A 190 15.51 -5.68 22.25
C GLU A 190 16.73 -4.93 21.70
N ILE A 191 16.78 -3.59 21.81
CA ILE A 191 17.94 -2.79 21.35
C ILE A 191 19.14 -2.89 22.33
N HIS A 192 19.05 -3.72 23.38
CA HIS A 192 20.09 -3.85 24.41
C HIS A 192 20.93 -5.13 24.35
N LEU A 193 20.82 -5.97 23.30
CA LEU A 193 21.54 -7.26 23.26
C LEU A 193 22.58 -7.46 22.14
N GLU A 194 22.80 -6.51 21.24
CA GLU A 194 23.82 -6.64 20.17
C GLU A 194 24.86 -5.52 20.22
N GLY A 195 25.53 -5.41 21.37
CA GLY A 195 26.63 -4.47 21.55
C GLY A 195 27.57 -4.87 22.66
N HIS A 196 28.15 -6.08 22.59
CA HIS A 196 29.38 -6.45 23.29
C HIS A 196 30.14 -7.51 22.49
N VAL A 197 31.15 -7.05 21.74
CA VAL A 197 32.41 -7.77 21.54
C VAL A 197 33.52 -6.74 21.70
#